data_AF-X1HJ67-F1
#
_entry.id   AF-X1HJ67-F1
#
_cell.length_a   1.000
_cell.length_b   1.000
_cell.length_c   1.000
_cell.angle_alpha   90.00
_cell.angle_beta   90.00
_cell.angle_gamma   90.00
#
_symmetry.space_group_name_H-M   'P 1'
#
loop_
_entity.id
_entity.type
_entity.pdbx_description
1 polymer ?
#
loop_
_entity_poly.entity_id
_entity_poly.type
_entity_poly.pdbx_seq_one_letter_code
_entity_poly.pdbx_strand_id
1 'polypeptide(L)'
;AEEGGIDYKIGDTGKGVLQLHIMGIEEEKISELKKVSAEAVRSRANPTKLKMLLKGAIGEQGAHIDLRMVRKGDDYFEGGEIMIGNLTGLDKLKKLKEGGKLRFGWKVPRKEEPEAETIRGPVSWMKAGKGKIEIFPPGTVGATTNKYGAMLLIDEFDFKAIEPQDDHAKKFEFRGNKLIPEGTYLMAYVPVGEGERVWMISKLKGEIKVKKFKKFIPIFDISKKEDEHIVCGVVYAPDEIDSQGDTATEVEIRKALLFLHGG
;
A
#
# COMPACT_ATOMS: atom_id res chain seq x y z
N ALA A 1 -3.52 -0.63 17.63
CA ALA A 1 -2.69 -0.24 16.47
C ALA A 1 -3.58 -0.28 15.24
N GLU A 2 -3.30 0.47 14.18
CA GLU A 2 -4.10 0.37 12.94
C GLU A 2 -3.76 -0.96 12.25
N GLU A 3 -4.78 -1.80 12.04
CA GLU A 3 -4.65 -3.11 11.40
C GLU A 3 -4.87 -3.02 9.88
N GLY A 4 -4.44 -4.05 9.16
CA GLY A 4 -4.61 -4.13 7.71
C GLY A 4 -6.06 -4.34 7.33
N GLY A 5 -6.70 -3.38 6.69
CA GLY A 5 -8.13 -3.40 6.34
C GLY A 5 -8.51 -4.29 5.14
N ILE A 6 -7.93 -5.49 5.02
CA ILE A 6 -8.25 -6.51 4.01
C ILE A 6 -8.10 -7.94 4.57
N ASP A 7 -8.92 -8.87 4.07
CA ASP A 7 -9.01 -10.25 4.58
C ASP A 7 -8.26 -11.31 3.75
N TYR A 8 -7.50 -10.88 2.75
CA TYR A 8 -6.85 -11.79 1.80
C TYR A 8 -5.82 -12.70 2.46
N LYS A 9 -5.82 -13.96 2.01
CA LYS A 9 -4.91 -15.01 2.46
C LYS A 9 -3.85 -15.28 1.42
N ILE A 10 -2.70 -15.81 1.87
CA ILE A 10 -1.62 -16.22 0.96
C ILE A 10 -2.18 -17.19 -0.08
N GLY A 11 -1.94 -16.88 -1.37
CA GLY A 11 -2.44 -17.67 -2.50
C GLY A 11 -3.73 -17.14 -3.12
N ASP A 12 -4.46 -16.24 -2.45
CA ASP A 12 -5.61 -15.58 -3.05
C ASP A 12 -5.20 -14.82 -4.31
N THR A 13 -6.04 -14.90 -5.34
CA THR A 13 -5.81 -14.24 -6.63
C THR A 13 -7.06 -13.51 -7.06
N GLY A 14 -6.91 -12.49 -7.91
CA GLY A 14 -8.05 -11.74 -8.38
C GLY A 14 -7.69 -10.61 -9.32
N LYS A 15 -8.66 -9.72 -9.51
CA LYS A 15 -8.52 -8.52 -10.36
C LYS A 15 -8.44 -7.29 -9.49
N GLY A 16 -7.58 -6.36 -9.85
CA GLY A 16 -7.46 -5.06 -9.21
C GLY A 16 -7.56 -3.92 -10.21
N VAL A 17 -7.91 -2.74 -9.70
CA VAL A 17 -7.93 -1.49 -10.45
C VAL A 17 -7.27 -0.37 -9.65
N LEU A 18 -6.67 0.56 -10.38
CA LEU A 18 -6.30 1.87 -9.87
C LEU A 18 -7.28 2.89 -10.44
N GLN A 19 -7.89 3.69 -9.57
CA GLN A 19 -8.80 4.76 -9.98
C GLN A 19 -8.33 6.09 -9.41
N LEU A 20 -8.13 7.08 -10.28
CA LEU A 20 -7.95 8.45 -9.84
C LEU A 20 -9.28 8.98 -9.32
N HIS A 21 -9.32 9.31 -8.04
CA HIS A 21 -10.45 9.97 -7.39
C HIS A 21 -10.11 11.43 -7.12
N ILE A 22 -10.87 12.34 -7.74
CA ILE A 22 -10.73 13.79 -7.64
C ILE A 22 -11.91 14.31 -6.82
N MET A 23 -11.62 15.14 -5.82
CA MET A 23 -12.63 15.68 -4.91
C MET A 23 -12.59 17.21 -4.91
N GLY A 24 -13.71 17.84 -4.53
CA GLY A 24 -13.78 19.29 -4.36
C GLY A 24 -14.04 20.06 -5.66
N ILE A 25 -14.64 19.43 -6.66
CA ILE A 25 -14.85 20.05 -7.97
C ILE A 25 -16.06 20.99 -7.91
N GLU A 26 -15.85 22.21 -8.37
CA GLU A 26 -16.91 23.22 -8.50
C GLU A 26 -17.87 22.88 -9.63
N GLU A 27 -19.15 23.23 -9.47
CA GLU A 27 -20.20 22.91 -10.43
C GLU A 27 -19.92 23.49 -11.82
N GLU A 28 -19.45 24.74 -11.89
CA GLU A 28 -19.14 25.42 -13.15
C GLU A 28 -18.05 24.69 -13.96
N LYS A 29 -17.18 23.93 -13.29
CA LYS A 29 -16.07 23.19 -13.92
C LYS A 29 -16.49 21.83 -14.49
N ILE A 30 -17.70 21.36 -14.17
CA ILE A 30 -18.20 20.06 -14.64
C ILE A 30 -18.35 20.00 -16.16
N SER A 31 -18.75 21.11 -16.78
CA SER A 31 -18.87 21.19 -18.24
C SER A 31 -17.52 21.02 -18.93
N GLU A 32 -16.47 21.67 -18.44
CA GLU A 32 -15.10 21.53 -18.95
C GLU A 32 -14.54 20.13 -18.71
N LEU A 33 -14.80 19.54 -17.54
CA LEU A 33 -14.41 18.16 -17.25
C LEU A 33 -15.03 17.16 -18.22
N LYS A 34 -16.31 17.33 -18.57
CA LYS A 34 -17.00 16.51 -19.57
C LYS A 34 -16.37 16.63 -20.95
N LYS A 35 -15.95 17.83 -21.37
CA LYS A 35 -15.29 18.07 -22.67
C LYS A 35 -13.97 17.32 -22.80
N VAL A 36 -13.17 17.24 -21.73
CA VAL A 36 -11.88 16.54 -21.75
C VAL A 36 -11.97 15.03 -21.49
N SER A 37 -13.16 14.52 -21.11
CA SER A 37 -13.37 13.13 -20.64
C SER A 37 -12.83 12.07 -21.61
N ALA A 38 -13.15 12.17 -22.90
CA ALA A 38 -12.70 11.19 -23.89
C ALA A 38 -11.17 11.16 -24.04
N GLU A 39 -10.52 12.34 -23.99
CA GLU A 39 -9.07 12.45 -24.09
C GLU A 39 -8.36 12.01 -22.80
N ALA A 40 -8.98 12.26 -21.63
CA ALA A 40 -8.50 11.77 -20.35
C ALA A 40 -8.50 10.23 -20.31
N VAL A 41 -9.57 9.59 -20.79
CA VAL A 41 -9.65 8.11 -20.90
C VAL A 41 -8.54 7.58 -21.80
N ARG A 42 -8.30 8.20 -22.97
CA ARG A 42 -7.20 7.81 -23.88
C ARG A 42 -5.82 8.01 -23.25
N SER A 43 -5.67 9.04 -22.42
CA SER A 43 -4.39 9.43 -21.82
C SER A 43 -4.14 8.80 -20.45
N ARG A 44 -5.01 7.90 -19.97
CA ARG A 44 -4.99 7.39 -18.59
C ARG A 44 -3.69 6.69 -18.17
N ALA A 45 -2.99 6.07 -19.13
CA ALA A 45 -1.69 5.44 -18.92
C ALA A 45 -0.50 6.42 -18.97
N ASN A 46 -0.74 7.71 -19.19
CA ASN A 46 0.27 8.76 -19.21
C ASN A 46 -0.04 9.81 -18.13
N PRO A 47 0.51 9.66 -16.90
CA PRO A 47 0.22 10.55 -15.78
C PRO A 47 0.48 12.02 -16.08
N THR A 48 1.52 12.33 -16.84
CA THR A 48 1.89 13.71 -17.14
C THR A 48 0.87 14.37 -18.07
N LYS A 49 0.46 13.68 -19.13
CA LYS A 49 -0.58 14.18 -20.05
C LYS A 49 -1.95 14.25 -19.36
N LEU A 50 -2.32 13.21 -18.61
CA LEU A 50 -3.56 13.17 -17.84
C LEU A 50 -3.65 14.33 -16.85
N LYS A 51 -2.59 14.56 -16.06
CA LYS A 51 -2.48 15.70 -15.15
C LYS A 51 -2.71 17.03 -15.88
N MET A 52 -2.04 17.27 -17.00
CA MET A 52 -2.18 18.53 -17.74
C MET A 52 -3.62 18.76 -18.23
N LEU A 53 -4.25 17.73 -18.79
CA LEU A 53 -5.63 17.79 -19.27
C LEU A 53 -6.61 18.11 -18.14
N LEU A 54 -6.54 17.37 -17.03
CA LEU A 54 -7.44 17.56 -15.90
C LEU A 54 -7.23 18.93 -15.26
N LYS A 55 -5.96 19.32 -14.99
CA LYS A 55 -5.68 20.64 -14.41
C LYS A 55 -6.15 21.79 -15.29
N GLY A 56 -6.04 21.65 -16.62
CA GLY A 56 -6.56 22.65 -17.55
C GLY A 56 -8.08 22.80 -17.48
N ALA A 57 -8.81 21.71 -17.23
CA ALA A 57 -10.27 21.73 -17.14
C ALA A 57 -10.79 22.20 -15.78
N ILE A 58 -10.19 21.76 -14.67
CA ILE A 58 -10.77 21.93 -13.32
C ILE A 58 -9.85 22.63 -12.31
N GLY A 59 -8.66 23.06 -12.74
CA GLY A 59 -7.63 23.62 -11.86
C GLY A 59 -6.94 22.56 -11.01
N GLU A 60 -6.19 23.00 -9.99
CA GLU A 60 -5.61 22.07 -9.01
C GLU A 60 -6.70 21.61 -8.04
N GLN A 61 -6.87 20.30 -7.90
CA GLN A 61 -7.90 19.68 -7.05
C GLN A 61 -7.29 18.60 -6.17
N GLY A 62 -7.89 18.39 -5.00
CA GLY A 62 -7.53 17.30 -4.11
C GLY A 62 -7.78 15.95 -4.80
N ALA A 63 -6.82 15.04 -4.69
CA ALA A 63 -6.91 13.74 -5.35
C ALA A 63 -6.12 12.65 -4.61
N HIS A 64 -6.61 11.43 -4.74
CA HIS A 64 -5.95 10.19 -4.33
C HIS A 64 -6.16 9.10 -5.40
N ILE A 65 -5.42 8.00 -5.31
CA ILE A 65 -5.65 6.83 -6.15
C ILE A 65 -6.29 5.73 -5.32
N ASP A 66 -7.53 5.38 -5.63
CA ASP A 66 -8.14 4.19 -5.06
C ASP A 66 -7.49 2.93 -5.62
N LEU A 67 -7.05 2.06 -4.71
CA LEU A 67 -6.66 0.69 -4.98
C LEU A 67 -7.83 -0.20 -4.58
N ARG A 68 -8.47 -0.85 -5.55
CA ARG A 68 -9.58 -1.77 -5.29
C ARG A 68 -9.23 -3.13 -5.87
N MET A 69 -9.47 -4.18 -5.09
CA MET A 69 -9.17 -5.55 -5.45
C MET A 69 -10.38 -6.42 -5.21
N VAL A 70 -10.63 -7.36 -6.11
CA VAL A 70 -11.70 -8.36 -6.01
C VAL A 70 -11.04 -9.73 -6.14
N ARG A 71 -11.04 -10.48 -5.03
CA ARG A 71 -10.60 -11.87 -5.03
C ARG A 71 -11.53 -12.69 -5.93
N LYS A 72 -10.98 -13.68 -6.61
CA LYS A 72 -11.72 -14.56 -7.51
C LYS A 72 -12.84 -15.27 -6.72
N GLY A 73 -14.08 -15.02 -7.13
CA GLY A 73 -15.27 -15.60 -6.51
C GLY A 73 -16.05 -14.62 -5.64
N ASP A 74 -15.44 -13.52 -5.21
CA ASP A 74 -16.10 -12.51 -4.38
C ASP A 74 -16.97 -11.57 -5.25
N ASP A 75 -18.05 -11.08 -4.66
CA ASP A 75 -18.98 -10.10 -5.24
C ASP A 75 -18.80 -8.69 -4.66
N TYR A 76 -17.75 -8.50 -3.86
CA TYR A 76 -17.30 -7.23 -3.30
C TYR A 76 -15.82 -6.97 -3.60
N PHE A 77 -15.41 -5.70 -3.54
CA PHE A 77 -14.00 -5.32 -3.52
C PHE A 77 -13.57 -4.98 -2.09
N GLU A 78 -12.27 -5.12 -1.81
CA GLU A 78 -11.60 -4.55 -0.65
C GLU A 78 -10.42 -3.68 -1.12
N GLY A 79 -9.86 -2.85 -0.24
CA GLY A 79 -8.65 -2.08 -0.56
C GLY A 79 -8.50 -0.77 0.19
N GLY A 80 -7.90 0.21 -0.46
CA GLY A 80 -7.47 1.45 0.18
C GLY A 80 -7.18 2.55 -0.83
N GLU A 81 -6.38 3.52 -0.41
CA GLU A 81 -6.05 4.70 -1.17
C GLU A 81 -4.56 5.06 -1.08
N ILE A 82 -3.95 5.31 -2.24
CA ILE A 82 -2.60 5.82 -2.36
C ILE A 82 -2.68 7.35 -2.34
N MET A 83 -2.01 7.95 -1.36
CA MET A 83 -2.07 9.38 -1.13
C MET A 83 -1.15 10.14 -2.09
N ILE A 84 -1.76 10.82 -3.08
CA ILE A 84 -1.04 11.72 -3.99
C ILE A 84 -1.21 13.19 -3.61
N GLY A 85 -2.27 13.53 -2.88
CA GLY A 85 -2.57 14.86 -2.36
C GLY A 85 -3.45 15.66 -3.31
N ASN A 86 -2.94 15.95 -4.51
CA ASN A 86 -3.65 16.69 -5.55
C ASN A 86 -3.31 16.15 -6.94
N LEU A 87 -3.88 16.75 -7.99
CA LEU A 87 -3.64 16.36 -9.39
C LEU A 87 -2.16 16.45 -9.77
N THR A 88 -1.42 17.45 -9.30
CA THR A 88 0.04 17.52 -9.49
C THR A 88 0.77 16.34 -8.84
N GLY A 89 0.20 15.81 -7.76
CA GLY A 89 0.63 14.59 -7.10
C GLY A 89 0.62 13.34 -7.99
N LEU A 90 -0.06 13.32 -9.15
CA LEU A 90 -0.04 12.17 -10.07
C LEU A 90 1.38 11.75 -10.48
N ASP A 91 2.32 12.70 -10.56
CA ASP A 91 3.72 12.39 -10.86
C ASP A 91 4.40 11.54 -9.77
N LYS A 92 3.84 11.50 -8.54
CA LYS A 92 4.32 10.62 -7.46
C LYS A 92 4.18 9.14 -7.80
N LEU A 93 3.27 8.74 -8.69
CA LEU A 93 3.18 7.34 -9.13
C LEU A 93 4.45 6.85 -9.80
N LYS A 94 5.24 7.74 -10.42
CA LYS A 94 6.58 7.42 -10.95
C LYS A 94 7.56 7.00 -9.86
N LYS A 95 7.28 7.35 -8.60
CA LYS A 95 8.06 6.90 -7.44
C LYS A 95 7.76 5.45 -7.07
N LEU A 96 6.66 4.83 -7.53
CA LEU A 96 6.39 3.39 -7.33
C LEU A 96 7.26 2.49 -8.24
N LYS A 97 8.48 2.94 -8.54
CA LYS A 97 9.57 2.10 -9.03
C LYS A 97 10.24 1.38 -7.84
N GLU A 98 11.12 0.44 -8.13
CA GLU A 98 11.79 -0.36 -7.10
C GLU A 98 12.40 0.49 -5.98
N GLY A 99 12.07 0.14 -4.73
CA GLY A 99 12.55 0.82 -3.53
C GLY A 99 11.83 2.14 -3.21
N GLY A 100 10.92 2.60 -4.07
CA GLY A 100 10.11 3.78 -3.78
C GLY A 100 8.84 3.46 -2.99
N LYS A 101 8.38 4.46 -2.24
CA LYS A 101 7.29 4.35 -1.27
C LYS A 101 6.33 5.53 -1.35
N LEU A 102 5.05 5.28 -1.13
CA LEU A 102 4.00 6.31 -1.00
C LEU A 102 3.14 6.01 0.22
N ARG A 103 2.57 7.06 0.82
CA ARG A 103 1.60 6.89 1.90
C ARG A 103 0.35 6.22 1.36
N PHE A 104 -0.19 5.33 2.17
CA PHE A 104 -1.37 4.52 1.89
C PHE A 104 -2.34 4.66 3.07
N GLY A 105 -3.62 4.48 2.81
CA GLY A 105 -4.64 4.34 3.85
C GLY A 105 -5.62 3.24 3.47
N TRP A 106 -6.01 2.40 4.41
CA TRP A 106 -7.11 1.45 4.17
C TRP A 106 -8.44 2.22 4.08
N LYS A 107 -9.42 1.64 3.38
CA LYS A 107 -10.77 2.20 3.44
C LYS A 107 -11.32 1.99 4.85
N VAL A 108 -11.86 3.06 5.43
CA VAL A 108 -12.47 3.08 6.77
C VAL A 108 -13.97 3.36 6.66
N PRO A 109 -14.78 2.90 7.63
CA PRO A 109 -16.19 3.24 7.69
C PRO A 109 -16.39 4.77 7.75
N ARG A 110 -17.51 5.26 7.22
CA ARG A 110 -17.91 6.65 7.45
C ARG A 110 -18.34 6.85 8.89
N LYS A 111 -18.34 8.11 9.36
CA LYS A 111 -18.69 8.48 10.74
C LYS A 111 -20.06 7.93 11.21
N GLU A 112 -20.99 7.72 10.29
CA GLU A 112 -22.34 7.23 10.57
C GLU A 112 -22.52 5.74 10.23
N GLU A 113 -21.51 5.10 9.65
CA GLU A 113 -21.53 3.68 9.32
C GLU A 113 -21.03 2.85 10.52
N PRO A 114 -21.52 1.61 10.70
CA PRO A 114 -21.00 0.71 11.72
C PRO A 114 -19.50 0.51 11.57
N GLU A 115 -18.82 0.32 12.70
CA GLU A 115 -17.42 -0.10 12.70
C GLU A 115 -17.28 -1.44 11.95
N ALA A 116 -16.28 -1.51 11.09
CA ALA A 116 -15.96 -2.71 10.33
C ALA A 116 -14.45 -2.79 10.17
N GLU A 117 -13.88 -3.97 10.47
CA GLU A 117 -12.45 -4.24 10.30
C GLU A 117 -12.01 -4.15 8.84
N THR A 118 -12.89 -4.55 7.92
CA THR A 118 -12.63 -4.53 6.48
C THR A 118 -13.82 -3.93 5.74
N ILE A 119 -13.56 -2.91 4.94
CA ILE A 119 -14.57 -2.27 4.11
C ILE A 119 -14.74 -3.01 2.80
N ARG A 120 -15.92 -3.60 2.64
CA ARG A 120 -16.34 -4.30 1.44
C ARG A 120 -17.30 -3.41 0.64
N GLY A 121 -16.87 -2.99 -0.55
CA GLY A 121 -17.73 -2.22 -1.43
C GLY A 121 -18.19 -3.01 -2.67
N PRO A 122 -19.18 -2.50 -3.42
CA PRO A 122 -19.77 -3.26 -4.50
C PRO A 122 -18.81 -3.41 -5.69
N VAL A 123 -18.74 -4.61 -6.30
CA VAL A 123 -17.90 -4.87 -7.49
C VAL A 123 -18.20 -3.92 -8.66
N SER A 124 -19.40 -3.33 -8.74
CA SER A 124 -19.72 -2.31 -9.74
C SER A 124 -18.77 -1.11 -9.71
N TRP A 125 -18.19 -0.76 -8.55
CA TRP A 125 -17.21 0.30 -8.41
C TRP A 125 -15.91 0.02 -9.17
N MET A 126 -15.56 -1.24 -9.41
CA MET A 126 -14.39 -1.60 -10.24
C MET A 126 -14.50 -1.08 -11.68
N LYS A 127 -15.71 -0.73 -12.13
CA LYS A 127 -15.98 -0.21 -13.48
C LYS A 127 -16.14 1.32 -13.52
N ALA A 128 -16.21 1.97 -12.36
CA ALA A 128 -16.37 3.43 -12.30
C ALA A 128 -15.18 4.10 -13.00
N GLY A 129 -15.47 5.07 -13.87
CA GLY A 129 -14.43 5.76 -14.62
C GLY A 129 -13.80 4.97 -15.78
N LYS A 130 -14.31 3.79 -16.14
CA LYS A 130 -13.66 2.92 -17.15
C LYS A 130 -13.75 3.44 -18.59
N GLY A 131 -14.93 3.91 -19.00
CA GLY A 131 -15.19 4.38 -20.38
C GLY A 131 -15.30 5.89 -20.53
N LYS A 132 -15.52 6.60 -19.42
CA LYS A 132 -15.65 8.06 -19.31
C LYS A 132 -15.25 8.46 -17.89
N ILE A 133 -14.94 9.72 -17.66
CA ILE A 133 -14.88 10.26 -16.30
C ILE A 133 -16.28 10.13 -15.67
N GLU A 134 -16.37 9.42 -14.56
CA GLU A 134 -17.59 9.32 -13.77
C GLU A 134 -17.67 10.53 -12.85
N ILE A 135 -18.83 11.18 -12.77
CA ILE A 135 -19.01 12.44 -12.04
C ILE A 135 -20.09 12.24 -10.98
N PHE A 136 -19.73 12.52 -9.74
CA PHE A 136 -20.57 12.32 -8.57
C PHE A 136 -21.06 13.67 -8.05
N PRO A 137 -22.38 13.89 -7.94
CA PRO A 137 -22.91 15.13 -7.41
C PRO A 137 -22.65 15.27 -5.90
N PRO A 138 -22.67 16.49 -5.35
CA PRO A 138 -22.51 16.73 -3.93
C PRO A 138 -23.43 15.86 -3.06
N GLY A 139 -22.92 15.42 -1.91
CA GLY A 139 -23.65 14.58 -0.96
C GLY A 139 -23.73 13.08 -1.34
N THR A 140 -23.23 12.68 -2.51
CA THR A 140 -23.20 11.26 -2.91
C THR A 140 -21.92 10.55 -2.52
N VAL A 141 -21.95 9.21 -2.54
CA VAL A 141 -20.73 8.40 -2.38
C VAL A 141 -19.75 8.74 -3.50
N GLY A 142 -18.55 9.21 -3.13
CA GLY A 142 -17.53 9.67 -4.07
C GLY A 142 -17.43 11.19 -4.22
N ALA A 143 -18.29 11.97 -3.54
CA ALA A 143 -18.24 13.42 -3.51
C ALA A 143 -18.15 13.96 -2.07
N THR A 144 -17.90 15.25 -1.90
CA THR A 144 -18.05 15.91 -0.60
C THR A 144 -19.49 16.38 -0.43
N THR A 145 -19.86 16.87 0.75
CA THR A 145 -21.22 17.38 1.02
C THR A 145 -21.64 18.48 0.05
N ASN A 146 -20.70 19.36 -0.34
CA ASN A 146 -21.02 20.59 -1.07
C ASN A 146 -20.33 20.70 -2.45
N LYS A 147 -19.48 19.74 -2.82
CA LYS A 147 -18.71 19.80 -4.08
C LYS A 147 -18.77 18.46 -4.79
N TYR A 148 -18.66 18.52 -6.11
CA TYR A 148 -18.65 17.33 -6.94
C TYR A 148 -17.37 16.51 -6.72
N GLY A 149 -17.47 15.21 -6.99
CA GLY A 149 -16.35 14.31 -7.14
C GLY A 149 -16.27 13.79 -8.57
N ALA A 150 -15.10 13.29 -8.96
CA ALA A 150 -14.92 12.60 -10.22
C ALA A 150 -13.99 11.40 -10.09
N MET A 151 -14.23 10.35 -10.87
CA MET A 151 -13.42 9.15 -10.88
C MET A 151 -13.05 8.74 -12.31
N LEU A 152 -11.80 8.35 -12.49
CA LEU A 152 -11.29 7.80 -13.73
C LEU A 152 -10.49 6.53 -13.43
N LEU A 153 -10.83 5.42 -14.07
CA LEU A 153 -10.01 4.22 -14.01
C LEU A 153 -8.73 4.47 -14.81
N ILE A 154 -7.58 4.31 -14.17
CA ILE A 154 -6.26 4.60 -14.77
C ILE A 154 -5.40 3.35 -14.98
N ASP A 155 -5.65 2.26 -14.27
CA ASP A 155 -4.97 0.98 -14.48
C ASP A 155 -5.85 -0.22 -14.10
N GLU A 156 -5.58 -1.37 -14.71
CA GLU A 156 -6.23 -2.66 -14.42
C GLU A 156 -5.13 -3.72 -14.30
N PHE A 157 -5.25 -4.64 -13.35
CA PHE A 157 -4.23 -5.65 -13.11
C PHE A 157 -4.78 -6.93 -12.50
N ASP A 158 -3.97 -7.98 -12.56
CA ASP A 158 -4.10 -9.21 -11.80
C ASP A 158 -3.28 -9.10 -10.52
N PHE A 159 -3.82 -9.58 -9.41
CA PHE A 159 -3.08 -9.68 -8.15
C PHE A 159 -2.98 -11.12 -7.65
N LYS A 160 -1.93 -11.37 -6.89
CA LYS A 160 -1.78 -12.54 -6.02
C LYS A 160 -1.32 -12.09 -4.64
N ALA A 161 -2.06 -12.47 -3.60
CA ALA A 161 -1.64 -12.32 -2.21
C ALA A 161 -0.48 -13.28 -1.91
N ILE A 162 0.61 -12.74 -1.40
CA ILE A 162 1.82 -13.50 -1.04
C ILE A 162 2.26 -13.11 0.38
N GLU A 163 3.16 -13.90 0.97
CA GLU A 163 3.61 -13.67 2.34
C GLU A 163 4.41 -12.35 2.49
N PRO A 164 4.16 -11.52 3.52
CA PRO A 164 3.19 -11.70 4.60
C PRO A 164 1.78 -11.18 4.26
N GLN A 165 0.81 -11.69 5.02
CA GLN A 165 -0.59 -11.23 5.09
C GLN A 165 -1.01 -11.02 6.56
N ASP A 166 -0.16 -10.37 7.36
CA ASP A 166 -0.40 -10.14 8.79
C ASP A 166 -1.09 -8.78 9.05
N ASP A 167 -1.27 -8.42 10.32
CA ASP A 167 -2.03 -7.23 10.74
C ASP A 167 -1.33 -5.90 10.38
N HIS A 168 -0.01 -5.92 10.16
CA HIS A 168 0.79 -4.72 9.92
C HIS A 168 1.54 -4.75 8.58
N ALA A 169 1.42 -5.84 7.83
CA ALA A 169 2.04 -6.03 6.53
C ALA A 169 1.20 -6.93 5.62
N LYS A 170 0.82 -6.39 4.45
CA LYS A 170 0.15 -7.12 3.37
C LYS A 170 0.99 -7.05 2.10
N LYS A 171 1.32 -8.18 1.49
CA LYS A 171 2.18 -8.25 0.30
C LYS A 171 1.49 -8.86 -0.91
N PHE A 172 1.62 -8.21 -2.05
CA PHE A 172 0.98 -8.63 -3.30
C PHE A 172 1.95 -8.69 -4.44
N GLU A 173 1.76 -9.64 -5.35
CA GLU A 173 2.32 -9.57 -6.69
C GLU A 173 1.27 -8.98 -7.64
N PHE A 174 1.61 -7.91 -8.35
CA PHE A 174 0.75 -7.29 -9.36
C PHE A 174 1.29 -7.53 -10.77
N ARG A 175 0.41 -7.93 -11.70
CA ARG A 175 0.73 -8.24 -13.11
C ARG A 175 -0.31 -7.65 -14.06
N GLY A 176 0.06 -7.38 -15.30
CA GLY A 176 -0.81 -6.78 -16.33
C GLY A 176 -0.98 -5.27 -16.25
N ASN A 177 -0.34 -4.62 -15.27
CA ASN A 177 -0.38 -3.17 -15.07
C ASN A 177 0.23 -2.43 -16.26
N LYS A 178 -0.32 -1.25 -16.57
CA LYS A 178 0.22 -0.35 -17.61
C LYS A 178 0.81 0.93 -17.04
N LEU A 179 0.33 1.35 -15.87
CA LEU A 179 0.68 2.62 -15.25
C LEU A 179 1.79 2.45 -14.20
N ILE A 180 1.62 1.48 -13.31
CA ILE A 180 2.63 1.13 -12.31
C ILE A 180 3.43 -0.09 -12.76
N PRO A 181 4.72 -0.22 -12.38
CA PRO A 181 5.52 -1.37 -12.81
C PRO A 181 5.07 -2.69 -12.19
N GLU A 182 4.89 -3.74 -13.00
CA GLU A 182 4.60 -5.09 -12.50
C GLU A 182 5.62 -5.61 -11.50
N GLY A 183 5.19 -6.42 -10.53
CA GLY A 183 6.03 -7.10 -9.55
C GLY A 183 5.47 -7.04 -8.14
N THR A 184 6.35 -7.14 -7.15
CA THR A 184 5.96 -7.27 -5.75
C THR A 184 5.78 -5.93 -5.06
N TYR A 185 4.64 -5.77 -4.37
CA TYR A 185 4.27 -4.60 -3.59
C TYR A 185 4.04 -5.00 -2.13
N LEU A 186 4.48 -4.14 -1.22
CA LEU A 186 4.28 -4.28 0.21
C LEU A 186 3.51 -3.06 0.73
N MET A 187 2.37 -3.30 1.37
CA MET A 187 1.69 -2.35 2.22
C MET A 187 2.12 -2.66 3.66
N ALA A 188 2.76 -1.71 4.33
CA ALA A 188 3.24 -1.91 5.70
C ALA A 188 2.97 -0.70 6.59
N TYR A 189 2.60 -0.95 7.84
CA TYR A 189 2.43 0.05 8.88
C TYR A 189 3.78 0.37 9.52
N VAL A 190 4.40 1.49 9.15
CA VAL A 190 5.79 1.81 9.49
C VAL A 190 5.91 3.07 10.34
N PRO A 191 6.91 3.17 11.23
CA PRO A 191 7.19 4.40 11.95
C PRO A 191 7.70 5.49 11.01
N VAL A 192 7.26 6.73 11.24
CA VAL A 192 7.67 7.92 10.46
C VAL A 192 8.16 9.09 11.33
N GLY A 193 8.12 8.93 12.65
CA GLY A 193 8.59 9.90 13.64
C GLY A 193 8.29 9.39 15.05
N GLU A 194 8.54 10.22 16.06
CA GLU A 194 8.24 9.89 17.46
C GLU A 194 6.74 9.60 17.63
N GLY A 195 6.40 8.36 17.96
CA GLY A 195 5.02 7.91 18.19
C GLY A 195 4.11 7.82 16.95
N GLU A 196 4.53 8.35 15.80
CA GLU A 196 3.71 8.33 14.57
C GLU A 196 4.05 7.12 13.69
N ARG A 197 3.02 6.38 13.31
CA ARG A 197 3.08 5.30 12.33
C ARG A 197 2.06 5.54 11.24
N VAL A 198 2.40 5.16 10.02
CA VAL A 198 1.51 5.29 8.85
C VAL A 198 1.63 4.08 7.95
N TRP A 199 0.56 3.77 7.23
CA TRP A 199 0.61 2.79 6.17
C TRP A 199 1.35 3.35 4.95
N MET A 200 2.22 2.54 4.38
CA MET A 200 3.00 2.85 3.19
C MET A 200 2.88 1.72 2.17
N ILE A 201 2.65 2.06 0.91
CA ILE A 201 2.78 1.13 -0.22
C ILE A 201 4.15 1.31 -0.86
N SER A 202 4.88 0.21 -1.05
CA SER A 202 6.22 0.20 -1.62
C SER A 202 6.38 -0.87 -2.68
N LYS A 203 7.03 -0.55 -3.79
CA LYS A 203 7.47 -1.57 -4.75
C LYS A 203 8.76 -2.21 -4.26
N LEU A 204 8.73 -3.50 -3.99
CA LEU A 204 9.94 -4.24 -3.61
C LEU A 204 10.81 -4.45 -4.86
N LYS A 205 12.13 -4.51 -4.64
CA LYS A 205 13.05 -4.97 -5.67
C LYS A 205 12.63 -6.39 -6.07
N GLY A 206 12.64 -6.69 -7.37
CA GLY A 206 12.47 -8.07 -7.83
C GLY A 206 13.43 -8.97 -7.07
N GLU A 207 13.04 -10.24 -6.85
CA GLU A 207 13.90 -11.19 -6.15
C GLU A 207 15.35 -11.04 -6.67
N ILE A 208 16.26 -10.63 -5.78
CA ILE A 208 17.61 -11.17 -5.86
C ILE A 208 17.33 -12.67 -5.91
N LYS A 209 17.64 -13.34 -7.02
CA LYS A 209 17.79 -14.78 -7.02
C LYS A 209 18.78 -15.04 -5.90
N VAL A 210 18.26 -15.29 -4.68
CA VAL A 210 19.04 -15.94 -3.66
C VAL A 210 19.28 -17.26 -4.37
N LYS A 211 20.47 -17.40 -4.96
CA LYS A 211 20.99 -18.71 -5.32
C LYS A 211 20.62 -19.52 -4.10
N LYS A 212 19.70 -20.49 -4.25
CA LYS A 212 19.45 -21.48 -3.21
C LYS A 212 20.85 -21.94 -2.83
N PHE A 213 21.37 -21.43 -1.73
CA PHE A 213 22.56 -22.01 -1.17
C PHE A 213 22.02 -23.35 -0.71
N LYS A 214 22.27 -24.39 -1.52
CA LYS A 214 22.40 -25.75 -1.04
C LYS A 214 23.63 -25.77 -0.12
N LYS A 215 23.65 -24.96 0.94
CA LYS A 215 24.39 -25.33 2.12
C LYS A 215 23.41 -26.18 2.88
N PHE A 216 23.61 -27.48 2.73
CA PHE A 216 23.28 -28.44 3.76
C PHE A 216 23.74 -27.80 5.07
N ILE A 217 22.81 -27.31 5.89
CA ILE A 217 23.10 -27.04 7.28
C ILE A 217 22.96 -28.43 7.90
N PRO A 218 24.06 -29.10 8.29
CA PRO A 218 23.94 -30.32 9.06
C PRO A 218 23.10 -30.00 10.30
N ILE A 219 21.92 -30.62 10.39
CA ILE A 219 21.18 -30.69 11.65
C ILE A 219 22.02 -31.63 12.51
N PHE A 220 22.78 -31.06 13.44
CA PHE A 220 23.45 -31.83 14.45
C PHE A 220 22.40 -32.29 15.47
N ASP A 221 22.33 -33.59 15.69
CA ASP A 221 21.53 -34.18 16.74
C ASP A 221 22.13 -33.78 18.10
N ILE A 222 21.47 -32.83 18.75
CA ILE A 222 21.87 -32.22 20.02
C ILE A 222 21.63 -33.15 21.22
N SER A 223 21.08 -34.35 20.99
CA SER A 223 20.85 -35.34 22.06
C SER A 223 22.14 -36.01 22.58
N LYS A 224 23.33 -35.68 22.03
CA LYS A 224 24.56 -36.43 22.30
C LYS A 224 25.81 -35.65 22.73
N LYS A 225 25.76 -34.34 22.97
CA LYS A 225 26.89 -33.65 23.62
C LYS A 225 26.43 -32.54 24.54
N GLU A 226 26.77 -32.71 25.81
CA GLU A 226 26.65 -31.72 26.88
C GLU A 226 27.54 -30.51 26.56
N ASP A 227 26.93 -29.35 26.71
CA ASP A 227 27.52 -28.03 26.95
C ASP A 227 28.33 -27.38 25.83
N GLU A 228 27.61 -26.72 24.91
CA GLU A 228 27.91 -25.33 24.44
C GLU A 228 26.83 -24.87 23.45
N HIS A 229 26.08 -23.81 23.79
CA HIS A 229 25.10 -23.17 22.89
C HIS A 229 25.69 -21.89 22.29
N ILE A 230 26.01 -21.90 20.99
CA ILE A 230 26.39 -20.68 20.27
C ILE A 230 25.12 -19.95 19.83
N VAL A 231 24.84 -18.81 20.48
CA VAL A 231 23.80 -17.88 20.04
C VAL A 231 24.39 -16.90 19.03
N CYS A 232 23.93 -16.93 17.78
CA CYS A 232 24.28 -15.91 16.79
C CYS A 232 23.18 -14.84 16.73
N GLY A 233 23.36 -13.76 17.49
CA GLY A 233 22.58 -12.52 17.41
C GLY A 233 23.49 -11.33 17.12
N VAL A 234 22.94 -10.27 16.52
CA VAL A 234 23.67 -9.00 16.30
C VAL A 234 23.83 -8.30 17.66
N VAL A 235 25.07 -8.19 18.14
CA VAL A 235 25.41 -7.39 19.32
C VAL A 235 25.66 -5.95 18.83
N TYR A 236 24.84 -5.00 19.28
CA TYR A 236 25.08 -3.57 19.03
C TYR A 236 26.28 -3.07 19.85
N ALA A 237 26.91 -2.00 19.39
CA ALA A 237 28.14 -1.47 19.98
C ALA A 237 27.93 -1.06 21.46
N PRO A 238 28.89 -1.34 22.36
CA PRO A 238 28.78 -0.97 23.76
C PRO A 238 28.68 0.56 23.90
N ASP A 239 27.90 1.00 24.89
CA ASP A 239 27.68 2.41 25.23
C ASP A 239 26.93 3.24 24.16
N GLU A 240 26.35 2.58 23.14
CA GLU A 240 25.39 3.22 22.24
C GLU A 240 23.97 3.17 22.83
N ILE A 241 23.24 4.28 22.67
CA ILE A 241 21.83 4.39 23.03
C ILE A 241 21.03 3.59 22.01
N ASP A 242 20.31 2.58 22.47
CA ASP A 242 19.50 1.74 21.62
C ASP A 242 18.18 2.43 21.22
N SER A 243 17.39 1.74 20.38
CA SER A 243 16.12 2.27 19.87
C SER A 243 15.04 2.47 20.95
N GLN A 244 15.27 2.01 22.18
CA GLN A 244 14.38 2.17 23.33
C GLN A 244 14.86 3.26 24.30
N GLY A 245 16.02 3.87 24.03
CA GLY A 245 16.62 4.91 24.87
C GLY A 245 17.50 4.35 25.99
N ASP A 246 17.76 3.05 25.98
CA ASP A 246 18.59 2.38 26.99
C ASP A 246 20.04 2.26 26.49
N THR A 247 20.97 2.10 27.42
CA THR A 247 22.38 1.85 27.12
C THR A 247 22.82 0.61 27.85
N ALA A 248 23.63 -0.22 27.20
CA ALA A 248 24.27 -1.37 27.82
C ALA A 248 25.79 -1.24 27.73
N THR A 249 26.45 -1.28 28.87
CA THR A 249 27.91 -1.24 28.94
C THR A 249 28.50 -2.58 28.52
N GLU A 250 29.76 -2.57 28.07
CA GLU A 250 30.47 -3.82 27.70
C GLU A 250 30.44 -4.86 28.84
N VAL A 251 30.48 -4.41 30.10
CA VAL A 251 30.45 -5.26 31.29
C VAL A 251 29.07 -5.91 31.49
N GLU A 252 27.99 -5.19 31.22
CA GLU A 252 26.61 -5.71 31.30
C GLU A 252 26.33 -6.71 30.18
N ILE A 253 26.81 -6.40 28.97
CA ILE A 253 26.72 -7.31 27.81
C ILE A 253 27.46 -8.62 28.10
N ARG A 254 28.67 -8.54 28.68
CA ARG A 254 29.45 -9.72 29.09
C ARG A 254 28.78 -10.49 30.23
N LYS A 255 28.14 -9.82 31.19
CA LYS A 255 27.39 -10.48 32.27
C LYS A 255 26.13 -11.18 31.78
N ALA A 256 25.40 -10.60 30.82
CA ALA A 256 24.22 -11.24 30.22
C ALA A 256 24.59 -12.53 29.47
N LEU A 257 25.77 -12.57 28.84
CA LEU A 257 26.34 -13.78 28.25
C LEU A 257 26.68 -14.86 29.30
N LEU A 258 27.08 -14.45 30.51
CA LEU A 258 27.44 -15.34 31.62
C LEU A 258 26.23 -15.79 32.47
N PHE A 259 25.16 -15.00 32.57
CA PHE A 259 23.98 -15.32 33.40
C PHE A 259 23.12 -16.46 32.82
N LEU A 260 23.37 -16.85 31.58
CA LEU A 260 22.75 -18.02 30.94
C LEU A 260 23.51 -19.33 31.22
N HIS A 261 24.54 -19.31 32.08
CA HIS A 261 25.42 -20.45 32.40
C HIS A 261 25.40 -20.86 33.89
N GLY A 262 24.38 -20.52 34.68
CA GLY A 262 24.33 -20.98 36.07
C GLY A 262 23.00 -20.72 36.78
N GLY A 263 22.18 -21.76 36.85
CA GLY A 263 20.98 -21.89 37.66
C GLY A 263 20.42 -23.29 37.53
#